data_AF-A0A1E9B7T5-F1
#
_entry.id   AF-A0A1E9B7T5-F1
#
_cell.length_a   1.000
_cell.length_b   1.000
_cell.length_c   1.000
_cell.angle_alpha   90.00
_cell.angle_beta   90.00
_cell.angle_gamma   90.00
#
_symmetry.space_group_name_H-M   'P 1'
#
loop_
_entity.id
_entity.type
_entity.pdbx_description
1 polymer ?
#
loop_
_entity_poly.entity_id
_entity_poly.type
_entity_poly.pdbx_seq_one_letter_code
_entity_poly.pdbx_strand_id
1 'polypeptide(L)' 'MFSESDKLQAKLYAQAQIDLDHLADAARRNGYAHGDIQFYSRMFKRKLFTHYYSRVKQLA' A
#
# COMPACT_ATOMS: atom_id res chain seq x y z
N MET A 1 8.73 -12.47 8.67
CA MET A 1 9.16 -13.36 7.57
C MET A 1 10.07 -12.68 6.54
N PHE A 2 10.15 -11.33 6.44
CA PHE A 2 11.06 -10.65 5.50
C PHE A 2 11.85 -9.48 6.13
N SER A 3 12.24 -9.61 7.40
CA SER A 3 12.80 -8.52 8.21
C SER A 3 14.23 -8.10 7.88
N GLU A 4 15.01 -8.89 7.13
CA GLU A 4 16.48 -8.73 7.08
C GLU A 4 17.03 -8.07 5.82
N SER A 5 16.21 -7.76 4.81
CA SER A 5 16.70 -7.14 3.57
C SER A 5 15.88 -5.91 3.18
N ASP A 6 16.46 -4.73 3.39
CA ASP A 6 15.88 -3.44 2.99
C ASP A 6 15.52 -3.40 1.51
N LYS A 7 16.35 -4.02 0.65
CA LYS A 7 16.12 -4.11 -0.80
C LYS A 7 14.89 -4.95 -1.12
N LEU A 8 14.68 -6.06 -0.40
CA LEU A 8 13.49 -6.88 -0.55
C LEU A 8 12.25 -6.14 -0.03
N GLN A 9 12.35 -5.47 1.12
CA GLN A 9 11.26 -4.69 1.70
C GLN A 9 10.84 -3.53 0.79
N ALA A 10 11.79 -2.83 0.17
CA ALA A 10 11.50 -1.76 -0.80
C ALA A 10 10.75 -2.29 -2.03
N LYS A 11 11.16 -3.45 -2.56
CA LYS A 11 10.46 -4.10 -3.68
C LYS A 11 9.05 -4.53 -3.30
N LEU A 12 8.88 -5.15 -2.14
CA LEU A 12 7.57 -5.56 -1.64
C LEU A 12 6.65 -4.37 -1.37
N TYR A 13 7.21 -3.26 -0.85
CA TYR A 13 6.46 -2.02 -0.67
C TYR A 13 5.99 -1.45 -2.01
N ALA A 14 6.88 -1.34 -3.00
CA ALA A 14 6.51 -0.86 -4.34
C ALA A 14 5.44 -1.76 -4.99
N GLN A 15 5.59 -3.08 -4.87
CA GLN A 15 4.59 -4.03 -5.38
C GLN A 15 3.23 -3.84 -4.69
N ALA A 16 3.20 -3.72 -3.36
CA ALA A 16 1.96 -3.52 -2.62
C ALA A 16 1.25 -2.21 -2.99
N GLN A 17 1.98 -1.16 -3.37
CA GLN A 17 1.37 0.07 -3.88
C GLN A 17 0.68 -0.16 -5.23
N ILE A 18 1.33 -0.89 -6.15
CA ILE A 18 0.77 -1.23 -7.47
C ILE A 18 -0.47 -2.12 -7.31
N ASP A 19 -0.40 -3.13 -6.44
CA ASP A 19 -1.52 -4.05 -6.21
C ASP A 19 -2.75 -3.32 -5.66
N LEU A 20 -2.55 -2.31 -4.80
CA LEU A 20 -3.64 -1.45 -4.32
C LEU A 20 -4.25 -0.60 -5.43
N ASP A 21 -3.45 -0.09 -6.36
CA ASP A 21 -3.96 0.69 -7.49
C ASP A 21 -4.78 -0.19 -8.43
N HIS A 22 -4.31 -1.40 -8.74
CA HIS A 22 -5.08 -2.38 -9.50
C HIS A 22 -6.38 -2.77 -8.80
N LEU A 23 -6.38 -2.93 -7.47
CA LEU A 23 -7.57 -3.21 -6.69
C LEU A 23 -8.58 -2.05 -6.76
N ALA A 24 -8.12 -0.81 -6.64
CA ALA A 24 -8.97 0.38 -6.75
C ALA A 24 -9.61 0.50 -8.14
N ASP A 25 -8.85 0.22 -9.20
CA ASP A 25 -9.36 0.21 -10.57
C ASP A 25 -10.36 -0.94 -10.81
N ALA A 26 -10.10 -2.13 -10.27
CA ALA A 26 -11.05 -3.24 -10.31
C ALA A 26 -12.35 -2.89 -9.56
N ALA A 27 -12.27 -2.28 -8.38
CA ALA A 27 -13.44 -1.82 -7.64
C ALA A 27 -14.23 -0.76 -8.41
N ARG A 28 -13.54 0.19 -9.07
CA ARG A 28 -14.20 1.17 -9.94
C ARG A 28 -14.95 0.50 -11.10
N ARG A 29 -14.33 -0.48 -11.76
CA ARG A 29 -14.96 -1.25 -12.84
C ARG A 29 -16.17 -2.07 -12.37
N ASN A 30 -16.13 -2.54 -11.12
CA ASN A 30 -17.21 -3.32 -10.51
C ASN A 30 -18.34 -2.45 -9.92
N GLY A 31 -18.30 -1.12 -10.11
CA GLY A 31 -19.38 -0.21 -9.71
C GLY A 31 -19.39 0.16 -8.22
N TYR A 32 -18.30 -0.05 -7.49
CA TYR A 32 -18.19 0.42 -6.11
C TYR A 32 -18.21 1.95 -6.05
N ALA A 33 -18.74 2.50 -4.95
CA ALA A 33 -18.84 3.94 -4.76
C ALA A 33 -17.46 4.60 -4.78
N HIS A 34 -17.33 5.70 -5.55
CA HIS A 34 -16.06 6.39 -5.72
C HIS A 34 -15.46 6.89 -4.39
N GLY A 35 -16.32 7.39 -3.50
CA GLY A 35 -15.92 7.85 -2.16
C GLY A 35 -15.30 6.72 -1.33
N ASP A 36 -15.90 5.54 -1.35
CA ASP A 36 -15.39 4.38 -0.62
C ASP A 36 -14.04 3.92 -1.19
N ILE A 37 -13.94 3.82 -2.52
CA ILE A 37 -12.68 3.44 -3.18
C ILE A 37 -11.56 4.41 -2.78
N GLN A 38 -11.82 5.72 -2.83
CA GLN A 38 -10.83 6.73 -2.42
C GLN A 38 -10.46 6.62 -0.94
N PHE A 39 -11.46 6.49 -0.06
CA PHE A 39 -11.27 6.42 1.38
C PHE A 39 -10.41 5.21 1.76
N TYR A 40 -10.78 4.00 1.30
CA TYR A 40 -10.05 2.79 1.60
C TYR A 40 -8.65 2.78 0.97
N SER A 41 -8.51 3.23 -0.29
CA SER A 41 -7.20 3.33 -0.93
C SER A 41 -6.25 4.21 -0.12
N ARG A 42 -6.73 5.37 0.35
CA ARG A 42 -5.94 6.28 1.19
C ARG A 42 -5.58 5.66 2.54
N MET A 43 -6.52 4.97 3.17
CA MET A 43 -6.32 4.28 4.45
C MET A 43 -5.24 3.19 4.32
N PHE A 44 -5.32 2.33 3.32
CA PHE A 44 -4.36 1.25 3.10
C PHE A 44 -2.98 1.77 2.69
N LYS A 45 -2.91 2.75 1.79
CA LYS A 45 -1.64 3.41 1.45
C LYS A 45 -0.96 4.02 2.69
N ARG A 46 -1.73 4.66 3.59
CA ARG A 46 -1.19 5.20 4.84
C ARG A 46 -0.68 4.11 5.78
N LYS A 47 -1.39 2.99 5.93
CA LYS A 47 -0.92 1.84 6.72
C LYS A 47 0.37 1.24 6.15
N LEU A 48 0.45 1.03 4.84
CA LEU A 48 1.66 0.54 4.16
C LEU A 48 2.83 1.50 4.36
N PHE A 49 2.61 2.80 4.19
CA PHE A 49 3.62 3.83 4.41
C PHE A 49 4.14 3.78 5.85
N THR A 50 3.24 3.83 6.85
CA THR A 50 3.65 3.77 8.26
C THR A 50 4.41 2.48 8.55
N HIS A 51 3.97 1.33 8.04
CA HIS A 51 4.65 0.06 8.25
C HIS A 51 6.07 0.05 7.65
N TYR A 52 6.20 0.43 6.38
CA TYR A 52 7.48 0.45 5.68
C TYR A 52 8.44 1.47 6.30
N TYR A 53 8.00 2.70 6.55
CA TYR A 53 8.89 3.72 7.09
C TYR A 53 9.18 3.57 8.58
N SER A 54 8.28 2.96 9.37
CA SER A 54 8.57 2.61 10.77
C SER A 54 9.63 1.51 10.89
N ARG A 55 9.63 0.53 9.97
CA ARG A 55 10.57 -0.61 10.02
C ARG A 55 11.88 -0.36 9.28
N VAL A 56 11.82 0.25 8.10
CA VAL A 56 12.97 0.31 7.17
C VAL A 56 13.70 1.64 7.27
N LYS A 57 12.94 2.73 7.37
CA LYS A 57 13.51 4.08 7.33
C LYS A 57 13.68 4.73 8.69
N GLN A 58 13.20 4.08 9.78
CA GLN A 58 13.06 4.66 11.12
C GLN A 58 12.80 6.16 11.03
N LEU A 59 11.54 6.53 10.79
CA LEU A 59 11.13 7.93 10.94
C LEU A 59 11.53 8.39 12.35
N ALA A 60 12.65 9.11 12.42
CA ALA A 60 13.21 9.73 13.62
C ALA A 60 12.25 10.79 14.17
#